data_AF-A0A5N4DXP3-F1
#
_entry.id   AF-A0A5N4DXP3-F1
#
_cell.length_a   1.000
_cell.length_b   1.000
_cell.length_c   1.000
_cell.angle_alpha   90.00
_cell.angle_beta   90.00
_cell.angle_gamma   90.00
#
_symmetry.space_group_name_H-M   'P 1'
#
loop_
_entity.id
_entity.type
_entity.pdbx_description
1 polymer ?
#
loop_
_entity_poly.entity_id
_entity_poly.type
_entity_poly.pdbx_seq_one_letter_code
_entity_poly.pdbx_strand_id
1 'polypeptide(L)'
;MLCNGIKKKQQDVVRFLEANKIEFEEVDITMSEEQRQWMYKNIPPEKKPAQGNPLPPQIFNDDRYCGRMALQFLASGISISLASGVLDL
;
A
#
# COMPACT_ATOMS: atom_id res chain seq x y z
N MET A 1 17.40 -7.83 6.01
CA MET A 1 16.98 -8.71 4.88
C MET A 1 15.48 -8.63 4.54
N LEU A 2 14.60 -8.04 5.38
CA LEU A 2 13.16 -7.88 5.09
C LEU A 2 12.85 -6.93 3.90
N CYS A 3 13.79 -6.03 3.56
CA CYS A 3 13.58 -4.92 2.63
C CYS A 3 13.38 -5.36 1.16
N ASN A 4 14.01 -6.46 0.72
CA ASN A 4 13.93 -6.91 -0.67
C ASN A 4 12.53 -7.41 -1.06
N GLY A 5 11.79 -7.98 -0.11
CA GLY A 5 10.44 -8.50 -0.37
C GLY A 5 9.40 -7.40 -0.54
N ILE A 6 9.52 -6.29 0.20
CA ILE A 6 8.56 -5.18 0.17
C ILE A 6 8.67 -4.40 -1.13
N LYS A 7 9.89 -4.00 -1.52
CA LYS A 7 10.13 -3.28 -2.78
C LYS A 7 9.68 -4.07 -4.00
N LYS A 8 9.93 -5.39 -4.01
CA LYS A 8 9.44 -6.27 -5.08
C LYS A 8 7.91 -6.31 -5.14
N LYS A 9 7.24 -6.47 -3.99
CA LYS A 9 5.76 -6.47 -3.92
C LYS A 9 5.16 -5.14 -4.39
N GLN A 10 5.79 -4.01 -4.05
CA GLN A 10 5.37 -2.68 -4.52
C GLN A 10 5.48 -2.59 -6.05
N GLN A 11 6.63 -2.98 -6.61
CA GLN A 11 6.82 -3.01 -8.07
C GLN A 11 5.85 -3.94 -8.77
N ASP A 12 5.58 -5.12 -8.20
CA ASP A 12 4.62 -6.08 -8.77
C ASP A 12 3.19 -5.50 -8.80
N VAL A 13 2.80 -4.74 -7.77
CA VAL A 13 1.50 -4.04 -7.72
C VAL A 13 1.43 -2.91 -8.76
N VAL A 14 2.45 -2.06 -8.83
CA VAL A 14 2.51 -0.95 -9.80
C VAL A 14 2.43 -1.49 -11.23
N ARG A 15 3.29 -2.45 -11.57
CA ARG A 15 3.30 -3.09 -12.89
C ARG A 15 1.96 -3.73 -13.25
N PHE A 16 1.29 -4.35 -12.27
CA PHE A 16 -0.02 -4.92 -12.49
C PHE A 16 -1.06 -3.86 -12.85
N LEU A 17 -1.08 -2.73 -12.14
CA LEU A 17 -2.03 -1.66 -12.39
C LEU A 17 -1.75 -0.97 -13.74
N GLU A 18 -0.48 -0.70 -14.05
CA GLU A 18 -0.05 -0.18 -15.35
C GLU A 18 -0.44 -1.11 -16.50
N ALA A 19 -0.19 -2.42 -16.37
CA ALA A 19 -0.52 -3.40 -17.40
C ALA A 19 -2.04 -3.50 -17.68
N ASN A 20 -2.86 -3.24 -16.65
CA ASN A 20 -4.32 -3.21 -16.77
C ASN A 20 -4.89 -1.82 -17.09
N LYS A 21 -4.03 -0.79 -17.26
CA LYS A 21 -4.44 0.61 -17.48
C LYS A 21 -5.38 1.15 -16.39
N ILE A 22 -5.16 0.72 -15.17
CA ILE A 22 -5.90 1.21 -14.01
C ILE A 22 -5.20 2.48 -13.54
N GLU A 23 -5.93 3.59 -13.41
CA GLU A 23 -5.40 4.83 -12.86
C GLU A 23 -5.17 4.71 -11.35
N PHE A 24 -3.99 5.11 -10.91
CA PHE A 24 -3.61 5.09 -9.49
C PHE A 24 -2.71 6.26 -9.11
N GLU A 25 -2.65 6.53 -7.81
CA GLU A 25 -1.72 7.45 -7.18
C GLU A 25 -0.77 6.69 -6.25
N GLU A 26 0.53 7.01 -6.34
CA GLU A 26 1.54 6.52 -5.42
C GLU A 26 1.70 7.47 -4.24
N VAL A 27 1.34 7.01 -3.04
CA VAL A 27 1.45 7.79 -1.80
C VAL A 27 2.66 7.31 -1.01
N ASP A 28 3.72 8.11 -0.96
CA ASP A 28 4.91 7.77 -0.18
C ASP A 28 4.74 8.08 1.31
N ILE A 29 4.48 7.05 2.11
CA ILE A 29 4.28 7.16 3.57
C ILE A 29 5.59 7.42 4.34
N THR A 30 6.75 7.32 3.69
CA THR A 30 8.04 7.65 4.34
C THR A 30 8.31 9.14 4.39
N MET A 31 7.62 9.91 3.55
CA MET A 31 7.80 11.35 3.43
C MET A 31 6.75 12.14 4.23
N SER A 32 5.72 11.47 4.77
CA SER A 32 4.67 12.10 5.57
C SER A 32 4.17 11.19 6.69
N GLU A 33 4.39 11.62 7.93
CA GLU A 33 3.84 10.96 9.13
C GLU A 33 2.31 10.90 9.09
N GLU A 34 1.67 11.95 8.58
CA GLU A 34 0.22 12.03 8.49
C GLU A 34 -0.33 10.92 7.59
N GLN A 35 0.26 10.72 6.41
CA GLN A 35 -0.12 9.65 5.48
C GLN A 35 0.13 8.27 6.08
N ARG A 36 1.22 8.11 6.83
CA ARG A 36 1.53 6.88 7.55
C ARG A 36 0.49 6.55 8.61
N GLN A 37 0.11 7.52 9.43
CA GLN A 37 -0.92 7.36 10.46
C GLN A 37 -2.31 7.15 9.84
N TRP A 38 -2.62 7.85 8.76
CA TRP A 38 -3.84 7.64 8.00
C TRP A 38 -3.94 6.20 7.50
N MET A 39 -2.88 5.66 6.91
CA MET A 39 -2.81 4.27 6.48
C MET A 39 -3.09 3.30 7.65
N TYR A 40 -2.48 3.50 8.81
CA TYR A 40 -2.69 2.63 9.97
C TYR A 40 -4.11 2.68 10.54
N LYS A 41 -4.75 3.84 10.49
CA LYS A 41 -6.12 4.03 10.97
C LYS A 41 -7.15 3.43 10.02
N ASN A 42 -6.94 3.54 8.71
CA ASN A 42 -7.89 3.11 7.69
C ASN A 42 -7.78 1.63 7.31
N ILE A 43 -6.80 0.89 7.84
CA ILE A 43 -6.78 -0.58 7.73
C ILE A 43 -7.77 -1.17 8.74
N PRO A 44 -8.74 -2.01 8.30
CA PRO A 44 -9.66 -2.69 9.19
C PRO A 44 -8.93 -3.54 10.25
N PRO A 45 -9.38 -3.56 11.52
CA PRO A 45 -8.71 -4.28 12.61
C PRO A 45 -8.42 -5.75 12.29
N GLU A 46 -9.34 -6.44 11.60
CA GLU A 46 -9.21 -7.84 11.19
C GLU A 46 -8.17 -8.07 10.07
N LYS A 47 -7.72 -7.01 9.41
CA LYS A 47 -6.67 -7.05 8.38
C LYS A 47 -5.31 -6.59 8.90
N LYS A 48 -5.25 -5.98 10.10
CA LYS A 48 -4.01 -5.58 10.76
C LYS A 48 -3.17 -6.82 11.11
N PRO A 49 -1.82 -6.70 11.10
CA PRO A 49 -0.97 -7.80 11.53
C PRO A 49 -1.17 -8.10 13.03
N ALA A 50 -1.01 -9.36 13.42
CA ALA A 50 -1.11 -9.78 14.83
C ALA A 50 0.02 -9.19 15.70
N GLN A 51 1.15 -8.81 15.08
CA GLN A 51 2.29 -8.19 15.74
C GLN A 51 2.93 -7.16 14.81
N GLY A 52 3.32 -6.01 15.37
CA GLY A 52 3.98 -4.93 14.64
C GLY A 52 3.03 -4.04 13.84
N ASN A 53 3.61 -3.18 13.00
CA ASN A 53 2.87 -2.23 12.18
C ASN A 53 2.50 -2.82 10.80
N PRO A 54 1.40 -2.38 10.18
CA PRO A 54 1.11 -2.72 8.79
C PRO A 54 2.22 -2.24 7.85
N LEU A 55 2.76 -3.15 7.04
CA LEU A 55 3.82 -2.84 6.09
C LEU A 55 3.25 -2.59 4.69
N PRO A 56 3.81 -1.65 3.90
CA PRO A 56 3.41 -1.44 2.51
C PRO A 56 3.79 -2.64 1.61
N PRO A 57 3.18 -2.77 0.41
CA PRO A 57 2.14 -1.91 -0.14
C PRO A 57 0.78 -2.10 0.55
N GLN A 58 0.01 -1.01 0.65
CA GLN A 58 -1.39 -1.02 1.09
C GLN A 58 -2.22 -0.29 0.06
N ILE A 59 -3.31 -0.89 -0.39
CA ILE A 59 -4.12 -0.37 -1.49
C ILE A 59 -5.44 0.14 -0.91
N PHE A 60 -5.78 1.35 -1.29
CA PHE A 60 -7.02 2.03 -0.96
C PHE A 60 -7.69 2.46 -2.26
N ASN A 61 -9.01 2.49 -2.27
CA ASN A 61 -9.80 3.13 -3.31
C ASN A 61 -10.62 4.19 -2.59
N ASP A 62 -10.22 5.46 -2.77
CA ASP A 62 -10.60 6.55 -1.89
C ASP A 62 -10.36 6.18 -0.41
N ASP A 63 -11.41 6.23 0.43
CA ASP A 63 -11.35 5.86 1.85
C ASP A 63 -11.52 4.36 2.12
N ARG A 64 -11.66 3.54 1.08
CA ARG A 64 -11.95 2.11 1.22
C ARG A 64 -10.68 1.28 1.12
N TYR A 65 -10.36 0.57 2.20
CA TYR A 65 -9.27 -0.39 2.20
C TYR A 65 -9.55 -1.57 1.25
N CYS A 66 -8.67 -1.74 0.26
CA CYS A 66 -8.77 -2.76 -0.78
C CYS A 66 -7.88 -3.99 -0.52
N GLY A 67 -6.88 -3.86 0.36
CA GLY A 67 -6.00 -4.96 0.76
C GLY A 67 -4.52 -4.73 0.49
N ARG A 68 -3.73 -5.81 0.68
CA ARG A 68 -2.27 -5.84 0.47
C ARG A 68 -1.83 -6.30 -0.92
N MET A 69 -2.76 -6.80 -1.73
CA MET A 69 -2.52 -7.33 -3.08
C MET A 69 -3.59 -6.78 -4.01
N ALA A 70 -3.19 -6.28 -5.16
CA ALA A 70 -4.03 -5.56 -6.12
C ALA A 70 -5.15 -6.41 -6.76
N LEU A 71 -5.20 -7.71 -6.46
CA LEU A 71 -6.07 -8.67 -7.15
C LEU A 71 -7.57 -8.52 -6.84
N GLN A 72 -7.99 -7.53 -6.06
CA GLN A 72 -9.35 -7.47 -5.54
C GLN A 72 -10.28 -6.49 -6.31
N PHE A 73 -9.78 -5.53 -7.11
CA PHE A 73 -10.66 -4.51 -7.71
C PHE A 73 -10.23 -4.04 -9.11
N LEU A 74 -11.16 -4.16 -10.06
CA LEU A 74 -11.19 -3.43 -11.34
C LEU A 74 -11.92 -2.08 -11.12
N ALA A 75 -11.39 -1.22 -10.26
CA ALA A 75 -12.01 0.07 -9.95
C ALA A 75 -11.06 1.22 -10.32
N SER A 76 -11.60 2.32 -10.82
CA SER A 76 -10.89 3.59 -11.03
C SER A 76 -10.60 4.27 -9.68
N GLY A 77 -9.53 5.08 -9.58
CA GLY A 77 -9.24 5.87 -8.38
C GLY A 77 -8.55 5.08 -7.27
N ILE A 78 -7.45 4.39 -7.58
CA ILE A 78 -6.71 3.60 -6.59
C ILE A 78 -5.57 4.43 -5.99
N SER A 79 -5.50 4.53 -4.67
CA SER A 79 -4.32 5.07 -3.96
C SER A 79 -3.50 3.91 -3.39
N ILE A 80 -2.20 3.93 -3.63
CA ILE A 80 -1.27 2.89 -3.18
C ILE A 80 -0.27 3.52 -2.23
N SER A 81 -0.30 3.09 -0.98
CA SER A 81 0.71 3.49 -0.01
C SER A 81 2.01 2.73 -0.26
N LEU A 82 3.05 3.47 -0.63
CA LEU A 82 4.41 2.99 -0.85
C LEU A 82 5.35 3.55 0.22
N ALA A 83 6.44 2.83 0.49
CA ALA A 83 7.55 3.34 1.29
C ALA A 83 8.79 3.39 0.41
N SER A 84 9.21 4.59 0.03
CA SER A 84 10.34 4.82 -0.88
C SER A 84 11.70 4.39 -0.30
N GLY A 85 11.86 4.42 1.02
CA GLY A 85 13.08 3.98 1.71
C GLY A 85 12.78 3.20 2.98
N VAL A 86 12.80 1.87 2.91
CA VAL A 86 12.67 1.04 4.12
C VAL A 86 14.03 0.95 4.80
N LEU A 87 14.27 1.85 5.77
CA LEU A 87 15.24 1.59 6.84
C LEU A 87 14.59 1.55 8.24
N ASP A 88 13.49 2.26 8.50
CA ASP A 88 12.98 2.39 9.89
C ASP A 88 11.43 2.39 9.99
N LEU A 89 10.80 1.22 9.83
CA LEU A 89 9.40 0.98 10.23
C LEU A 89 9.22 -0.36 10.95
#